data_AF-A0A645I1Q3-F1
#
_entry.id   AF-A0A645I1Q3-F1
#
_cell.length_a   1.000
_cell.length_b   1.000
_cell.length_c   1.000
_cell.angle_alpha   90.00
_cell.angle_beta   90.00
_cell.angle_gamma   90.00
#
_symmetry.space_group_name_H-M   'P 1'
#
loop_
_entity.id
_entity.type
_entity.pdbx_description
1 polymer ?
#
loop_
_entity_poly.entity_id
_entity_poly.type
_entity_poly.pdbx_seq_one_letter_code
_entity_poly.pdbx_strand_id
1 'polypeptide(L)' 'MRHNRQYVTKPALGAGSVAFYEGKGDSPQLVEQETFFRAIRGEGELVVLPEQAIVVTRILEAIYESAKTGKPYYFD' A
#
# COMPACT_ATOMS: atom_id res chain seq x y z
N MET A 1 -2.73 -33.61 -21.94
CA MET A 1 -2.75 -33.97 -23.37
C MET A 1 -4.10 -34.64 -23.67
N ARG A 2 -4.91 -34.09 -24.59
CA ARG A 2 -6.23 -34.61 -24.95
C ARG A 2 -6.15 -34.82 -26.46
N HIS A 3 -6.27 -36.06 -26.90
CA HIS A 3 -6.13 -36.47 -28.31
C HIS A 3 -4.77 -36.13 -28.96
N ASN A 4 -3.67 -36.45 -28.27
CA ASN A 4 -2.30 -36.42 -28.82
C ASN A 4 -1.86 -35.09 -29.47
N ARG A 5 -2.48 -33.97 -29.06
CA ARG A 5 -2.10 -32.60 -29.43
C ARG A 5 -1.86 -31.77 -28.17
N GLN A 6 -0.90 -30.87 -28.24
CA GLN A 6 -0.67 -29.86 -27.21
C GLN A 6 -1.83 -28.85 -27.26
N TYR A 7 -2.53 -28.69 -26.14
CA TYR A 7 -3.59 -27.70 -25.98
C TYR A 7 -3.32 -26.93 -24.69
N VAL A 8 -3.59 -25.64 -24.71
CA VAL A 8 -3.54 -24.79 -23.53
C VAL A 8 -4.98 -24.61 -23.05
N THR A 9 -5.33 -25.23 -21.92
CA THR A 9 -6.55 -24.86 -21.20
C THR A 9 -6.28 -23.52 -20.52
N LYS A 10 -6.84 -22.44 -21.06
CA LYS A 10 -6.96 -21.18 -20.33
C LYS A 10 -8.23 -21.29 -19.50
N PRO A 11 -8.16 -21.54 -18.17
CA PRO A 11 -9.32 -21.29 -17.33
C PRO A 11 -9.72 -19.83 -17.54
N ALA A 12 -11.01 -19.57 -17.72
CA ALA A 12 -11.54 -18.22 -17.72
C ALA A 12 -11.42 -17.67 -16.29
N LEU A 13 -10.21 -17.20 -15.95
CA LEU A 13 -9.92 -16.36 -14.79
C LEU A 13 -10.10 -14.88 -15.15
N GLY A 14 -10.60 -14.60 -16.36
CA GLY A 14 -11.21 -13.30 -16.62
C GLY A 14 -12.31 -13.18 -15.58
N ALA A 15 -12.10 -12.28 -14.63
CA ALA A 15 -13.09 -11.92 -13.63
C ALA A 15 -14.39 -11.69 -14.40
N GLY A 16 -15.27 -12.69 -14.39
CA GLY A 16 -16.69 -12.46 -14.55
C GLY A 16 -16.97 -11.48 -13.43
N SER A 17 -17.05 -10.22 -13.83
CA SER A 17 -17.35 -9.09 -12.97
C SER A 17 -18.42 -9.55 -11.99
N VAL A 18 -18.04 -9.68 -10.72
CA VAL A 18 -19.05 -9.66 -9.66
C VAL A 18 -19.49 -8.20 -9.62
N ALA A 19 -20.32 -7.84 -10.60
CA ALA A 19 -20.60 -6.48 -11.09
C ALA A 19 -21.41 -5.62 -10.10
N PHE A 20 -21.41 -5.99 -8.82
CA PHE A 20 -22.16 -5.32 -7.76
C PHE A 20 -21.46 -5.37 -6.39
N TYR A 21 -20.18 -5.75 -6.33
CA TYR A 21 -19.32 -5.36 -5.20
C TYR A 21 -18.41 -4.22 -5.65
N GLU A 22 -18.99 -3.16 -6.21
CA GLU A 22 -18.58 -1.83 -5.72
C GLU A 22 -19.00 -1.82 -4.26
N GLY A 23 -18.13 -2.33 -3.37
CA GLY A 23 -18.28 -2.06 -1.96
C GLY A 23 -18.49 -0.56 -1.86
N LYS A 24 -19.56 -0.12 -1.20
CA LYS A 24 -19.67 1.26 -0.74
C LYS A 24 -18.49 1.51 0.19
N GLY A 25 -17.33 1.77 -0.39
CA GLY A 25 -16.11 2.12 0.27
C GLY A 25 -15.97 3.60 0.03
N ASP A 26 -16.04 4.37 1.12
CA ASP A 26 -15.66 5.77 1.08
C ASP A 26 -14.30 5.89 0.39
N SER A 27 -14.12 6.95 -0.41
CA SER A 27 -12.85 7.12 -1.10
C SER A 27 -11.73 7.18 -0.05
N PRO A 28 -10.57 6.55 -0.28
CA PRO A 28 -9.47 6.57 0.69
C PRO A 28 -9.09 7.99 1.13
N GLN A 29 -9.24 8.98 0.24
CA GLN A 29 -9.02 10.39 0.52
C GLN A 29 -10.03 10.96 1.52
N LEU A 30 -11.31 10.60 1.41
CA LEU A 30 -12.33 11.03 2.36
C LEU A 30 -12.12 10.37 3.73
N VAL A 31 -11.78 9.09 3.76
CA VAL A 31 -11.47 8.35 5.01
C VAL A 31 -10.27 8.96 5.73
N GLU A 32 -9.20 9.28 5.00
CA GLU A 32 -8.00 9.92 5.56
C GLU A 32 -8.33 11.30 6.14
N GLN A 33 -9.07 12.14 5.40
CA GLN A 33 -9.49 13.47 5.85
C GLN A 33 -10.37 13.38 7.09
N GLU A 34 -11.35 12.47 7.12
CA GLU A 34 -12.21 12.27 8.29
C GLU A 34 -11.39 11.84 9.50
N THR A 35 -10.50 10.86 9.34
CA THR A 35 -9.60 10.38 10.40
C THR A 35 -8.78 11.53 10.98
N PHE A 36 -8.19 12.35 10.11
CA PHE A 36 -7.39 13.50 10.52
C PHE A 36 -8.22 14.54 11.28
N PHE A 37 -9.41 14.89 10.78
CA PHE A 37 -10.28 15.85 11.46
C PHE A 37 -10.78 15.35 12.81
N ARG A 38 -11.13 14.06 12.92
CA ARG A 38 -11.54 13.45 14.19
C ARG A 38 -10.40 13.45 15.20
N ALA A 39 -9.18 13.14 14.78
CA ALA A 39 -8.00 13.21 15.64
C ALA A 39 -7.76 14.63 16.17
N ILE A 40 -7.89 15.67 15.32
CA ILE A 40 -7.77 17.07 15.75
C ILE A 40 -8.86 17.45 16.78
N ARG A 41 -10.07 16.91 16.65
CA ARG A 41 -11.17 17.15 17.60
C ARG A 41 -11.05 16.32 18.89
N GLY A 42 -10.08 15.43 19.00
CA GLY A 42 -9.96 14.51 20.13
C GLY A 42 -10.98 13.37 20.11
N GLU A 43 -11.59 13.11 18.95
CA GLU A 43 -12.65 12.11 18.73
C GLU A 43 -12.13 10.82 18.05
N GLY A 44 -10.81 10.63 18.03
CA GLY A 44 -10.12 9.50 17.42
C GLY A 44 -8.60 9.64 17.50
N GLU A 45 -7.89 8.60 17.06
CA GLU A 45 -6.42 8.58 17.01
C GLU A 45 -5.96 8.58 15.55
N LEU A 46 -4.75 9.10 15.30
CA LEU A 46 -4.12 9.01 13.99
C LEU A 46 -3.67 7.57 13.73
N VAL A 47 -3.83 7.11 12.48
CA VAL A 47 -3.35 5.79 12.05
C VAL A 47 -1.83 5.74 11.96
N VAL A 48 -1.20 6.89 11.70
CA VAL A 48 0.25 7.06 11.67
C VAL A 48 0.61 8.32 12.44
N LEU A 49 1.48 8.17 13.43
CA LEU A 49 2.01 9.29 14.20
C LEU A 49 3.16 9.99 13.45
N PRO A 50 3.42 11.28 13.72
CA PRO A 50 4.56 11.99 13.15
C PRO A 50 5.90 11.27 13.40
N GLU A 51 6.06 10.67 14.58
CA GLU A 51 7.25 9.90 14.98
C GLU A 51 7.40 8.61 14.17
N GLN A 52 6.32 8.04 13.67
CA GLN A 52 6.36 6.89 12.76
C GLN A 52 6.66 7.33 11.33
N ALA A 53 6.11 8.47 10.89
CA ALA A 53 6.37 9.01 9.55
C ALA A 53 7.85 9.41 9.37
N ILE A 54 8.47 10.03 10.38
CA ILE A 54 9.89 10.44 10.32
C ILE A 54 10.85 9.25 10.19
N VAL A 55 10.49 8.06 10.69
CA VAL A 55 11.31 6.85 10.51
C VAL A 55 11.45 6.52 9.02
N VAL A 56 10.38 6.67 8.23
CA VAL A 56 10.42 6.44 6.78
C VAL A 56 11.36 7.45 6.12
N THR A 57 11.29 8.73 6.49
CA THR A 57 12.21 9.76 5.97
C THR A 57 13.67 9.41 6.26
N ARG A 58 13.98 9.00 7.49
CA ARG A 58 15.35 8.58 7.87
C ARG A 58 15.83 7.38 7.07
N ILE A 59 14.93 6.45 6.73
CA ILE A 59 15.25 5.32 5.84
C ILE A 59 15.58 5.81 4.43
N LEU A 60 14.79 6.74 3.89
CA LEU A 60 15.06 7.31 2.57
C LEU A 60 16.40 8.05 2.55
N GLU A 61 16.72 8.83 3.58
CA GLU A 61 18.01 9.50 3.73
C GLU A 61 19.17 8.51 3.80
N ALA A 62 19.03 7.43 4.57
CA ALA A 62 20.02 6.37 4.63
C ALA A 62 20.27 5.71 3.26
N ILE A 63 19.22 5.48 2.47
CA ILE A 63 19.34 4.95 1.10
C ILE A 63 20.13 5.94 0.24
N TYR A 64 19.82 7.23 0.31
CA TYR A 64 20.56 8.25 -0.44
C TYR A 64 22.02 8.36 -0.01
N GLU A 65 22.31 8.31 1.28
CA GLU A 65 23.70 8.36 1.78
C GLU A 65 24.49 7.11 1.39
N SER A 66 23.85 5.93 1.46
CA SER A 66 24.47 4.68 1.00
C SER A 66 24.76 4.71 -0.50
N ALA A 67 23.84 5.19 -1.32
CA ALA A 67 24.03 5.35 -2.76
C ALA A 67 25.15 6.35 -3.09
N LYS A 68 25.23 7.46 -2.35
CA LYS A 68 26.26 8.50 -2.52
C LYS A 68 27.66 8.01 -2.17
N THR A 69 27.78 7.22 -1.11
CA THR A 69 29.08 6.76 -0.57
C THR A 69 29.52 5.40 -1.11
N GLY A 70 28.60 4.62 -1.67
CA GLY A 70 28.82 3.23 -2.06
C GLY A 70 29.02 2.28 -0.86
N LYS A 71 28.69 2.72 0.37
CA LYS A 71 28.89 1.96 1.60
C LYS A 71 27.55 1.70 2.30
N PRO A 72 27.40 0.61 3.07
CA PRO A 72 26.21 0.39 3.88
C PRO A 72 26.03 1.51 4.91
N TYR A 73 24.79 1.98 5.06
CA TYR A 73 24.39 2.86 6.16
C TYR A 73 23.84 2.02 7.32
N TYR A 74 24.27 2.32 8.55
CA TYR A 74 23.83 1.61 9.75
C TYR A 74 23.02 2.55 10.63
N PHE A 75 21.88 2.08 11.10
CA PHE A 75 21.06 2.76 12.11
C PHE A 75 21.55 2.36 13.51
N ASP A 76 21.45 3.30 14.44
CA ASP A 76 21.66 3.08 15.88
C ASP A 76 20.47 2.36 16.53
#